data_AF-A0A0S7WDU2-F1
#
_entry.id   AF-A0A0S7WDU2-F1
#
_cell.length_a   1.000
_cell.length_b   1.000
_cell.length_c   1.000
_cell.angle_alpha   90.00
_cell.angle_beta   90.00
_cell.angle_gamma   90.00
#
_symmetry.space_group_name_H-M   'P 1'
#
loop_
_entity.id
_entity.type
_entity.pdbx_description
1 polymer ?
#
loop_
_entity_poly.entity_id
_entity_poly.type
_entity_poly.pdbx_seq_one_letter_code
_entity_poly.pdbx_strand_id
1 'polypeptide(L)'
;MSVALPRLGIRPPDVSYRAYRVWQRNRDVYLRLWKAEAIWPLAEPLITLLALGLGLGELITETELPGDQRYIEFIAPGILAVFPMWAAAGECGWGSFFRMENQRTYHAIIATPVSIEDVITGEILWGATRGLISSVY
;
A
#
# COMPACT_ATOMS: atom_id res chain seq x y z
N MET A 1 14.65 -35.29 -32.66
CA MET A 1 13.71 -35.52 -31.56
C MET A 1 13.34 -34.15 -31.00
N SER A 2 12.20 -33.59 -31.44
CA SER A 2 11.73 -32.26 -31.05
C SER A 2 10.79 -32.42 -29.85
N VAL A 3 11.23 -31.98 -28.67
CA VAL A 3 10.40 -31.93 -27.47
C VAL A 3 9.51 -30.69 -27.61
N ALA A 4 8.21 -30.89 -27.85
CA ALA A 4 7.23 -29.82 -27.83
C ALA A 4 7.03 -29.35 -26.37
N LEU A 5 7.46 -28.14 -26.06
CA LEU A 5 7.21 -27.53 -24.74
C LEU A 5 5.70 -27.24 -24.61
N PRO A 6 5.06 -27.60 -23.49
CA PRO A 6 3.65 -27.28 -23.25
C PRO A 6 3.51 -25.76 -23.28
N ARG A 7 2.65 -25.24 -24.16
CA ARG A 7 2.30 -23.82 -24.16
C ARG A 7 1.73 -23.51 -22.79
N LEU A 8 2.42 -22.67 -22.01
CA LEU A 8 1.90 -22.14 -20.76
C LEU A 8 0.61 -21.39 -21.11
N GLY A 9 -0.53 -22.05 -20.94
CA GLY A 9 -1.84 -21.49 -21.24
C GLY A 9 -2.20 -20.50 -20.15
N ILE A 10 -1.71 -19.26 -20.25
CA ILE A 10 -2.12 -18.18 -19.36
C ILE A 10 -3.57 -17.86 -19.72
N ARG A 11 -4.51 -18.34 -18.90
CA ARG A 11 -5.92 -17.95 -18.98
C ARG A 11 -6.04 -16.48 -18.54
N PRO A 12 -6.79 -15.62 -19.25
CA PRO A 12 -7.05 -14.27 -18.76
C PRO A 12 -7.85 -14.37 -17.44
N PRO A 13 -7.56 -13.50 -16.46
CA PRO A 13 -8.27 -13.52 -15.19
C PRO A 13 -9.75 -13.16 -15.41
N ASP A 14 -10.64 -13.95 -14.84
CA ASP A 14 -12.10 -13.80 -14.80
C ASP A 14 -12.48 -12.80 -13.70
N VAL A 15 -12.21 -11.52 -14.00
CA VAL A 15 -12.55 -10.38 -13.16
C VAL A 15 -13.89 -9.81 -13.58
N SER A 16 -14.80 -9.69 -12.61
CA SER A 16 -16.13 -9.14 -12.72
C SER A 16 -16.25 -7.80 -11.97
N TYR A 17 -17.40 -7.14 -12.11
CA TYR A 17 -17.77 -5.97 -11.31
C TYR A 17 -17.81 -6.29 -9.79
N ARG A 18 -17.85 -7.56 -9.41
CA ARG A 18 -17.82 -8.00 -8.00
C ARG A 18 -16.51 -7.63 -7.29
N ALA A 19 -15.39 -7.49 -8.01
CA ALA A 19 -14.15 -6.93 -7.45
C ALA A 19 -14.36 -5.56 -6.78
N TYR A 20 -15.21 -4.71 -7.37
CA TYR A 20 -15.55 -3.42 -6.80
C TYR A 20 -16.30 -3.55 -5.46
N ARG A 21 -17.11 -4.60 -5.26
CA ARG A 21 -17.79 -4.84 -3.97
C ARG A 21 -16.80 -5.21 -2.87
N VAL A 22 -15.74 -5.95 -3.20
CA VAL A 22 -14.65 -6.26 -2.27
C VAL A 22 -13.91 -4.99 -1.89
N TRP A 23 -13.58 -4.14 -2.87
CA TRP A 23 -13.00 -2.82 -2.64
C TRP A 23 -13.90 -1.94 -1.74
N GLN A 24 -15.21 -1.88 -2.01
CA GLN A 24 -16.17 -1.13 -1.20
C GLN A 24 -16.14 -1.59 0.26
N ARG A 25 -16.11 -2.90 0.50
CA ARG A 25 -16.05 -3.45 1.86
C ARG A 25 -14.80 -2.98 2.60
N ASN A 26 -13.64 -2.98 1.96
CA ASN A 26 -12.41 -2.52 2.61
C ASN A 26 -12.44 -1.00 2.87
N ARG A 27 -12.97 -0.22 1.93
CA ARG A 27 -13.23 1.21 2.13
C ARG A 27 -14.12 1.47 3.33
N ASP A 28 -15.22 0.75 3.46
CA ASP A 28 -16.18 0.99 4.54
C ASP A 28 -15.58 0.59 5.90
N VAL A 29 -14.75 -0.46 5.96
CA VAL A 29 -13.97 -0.82 7.17
C VAL A 29 -12.98 0.28 7.52
N TYR A 30 -12.24 0.79 6.54
CA TYR A 30 -11.29 1.89 6.76
C TYR A 30 -11.98 3.16 7.23
N LEU A 31 -13.10 3.54 6.63
CA LEU A 31 -13.90 4.70 7.06
C LEU A 31 -14.48 4.52 8.47
N ARG A 32 -14.66 3.28 8.95
CA ARG A 32 -15.05 3.03 10.35
C ARG A 32 -13.87 3.15 11.31
N LEU A 33 -12.67 2.82 10.84
CA LEU A 33 -11.43 2.80 11.63
C LEU A 33 -10.51 3.99 11.36
N TRP A 34 -10.96 5.00 10.60
CA TRP A 34 -10.12 6.05 10.04
C TRP A 34 -9.25 6.77 11.07
N LYS A 35 -9.77 6.96 12.29
CA LYS A 35 -9.02 7.60 13.39
C LYS A 35 -7.81 6.76 13.79
N ALA A 36 -7.99 5.46 13.96
CA ALA A 36 -6.90 4.56 14.33
C ALA A 36 -5.90 4.40 13.18
N GLU A 37 -6.41 4.33 11.95
CA GLU A 37 -5.63 4.05 10.74
C GLU A 37 -4.88 5.26 10.15
N ALA A 38 -5.33 6.50 10.42
CA ALA A 38 -4.75 7.70 9.82
C ALA A 38 -3.89 8.54 10.78
N ILE A 39 -4.21 8.56 12.08
CA ILE A 39 -3.53 9.46 13.03
C ILE A 39 -2.04 9.11 13.18
N TRP A 40 -1.72 7.83 13.38
CA TRP A 40 -0.32 7.42 13.56
C TRP A 40 0.51 7.58 12.28
N PRO A 41 0.07 7.08 11.10
CA PRO A 41 0.81 7.26 9.86
C PRO A 41 0.97 8.72 9.41
N LEU A 42 0.14 9.64 9.90
CA LEU A 42 0.30 11.09 9.70
C LEU A 42 1.37 11.69 10.61
N ALA A 43 1.45 11.23 11.85
CA ALA A 43 2.41 11.74 12.82
C ALA A 43 3.84 11.27 12.50
N GLU A 44 4.00 10.04 12.02
CA GLU A 44 5.29 9.43 11.75
C GLU A 44 6.17 10.23 10.77
N PRO A 45 5.72 10.62 9.56
CA PRO A 45 6.50 11.46 8.64
C PRO A 45 7.00 12.76 9.27
N LEU A 46 6.13 13.44 10.03
CA LEU A 46 6.46 14.70 10.68
C LEU A 46 7.52 14.50 11.77
N ILE A 47 7.39 13.43 12.56
CA ILE A 47 8.37 13.05 13.57
C ILE A 47 9.70 12.67 12.91
N THR A 48 9.67 11.92 11.80
CA THR A 48 10.87 11.54 11.05
C THR A 48 11.58 12.76 10.49
N LEU A 49 10.85 13.69 9.85
CA LEU A 49 11.42 14.94 9.34
C LEU A 49 11.97 15.82 10.47
N LEU A 50 11.29 15.88 11.61
CA LEU A 50 11.76 16.63 12.78
C LEU A 50 13.04 16.01 13.36
N ALA A 51 13.07 14.69 13.54
CA ALA A 51 14.22 13.97 14.09
C ALA A 51 15.44 14.05 13.18
N LEU A 52 15.25 13.83 11.86
CA LEU A 52 16.33 13.90 10.88
C LEU A 52 16.76 15.35 10.62
N GLY A 53 15.81 16.29 10.60
CA GLY A 53 16.08 17.71 10.41
C GLY A 53 16.85 18.34 11.57
N LEU A 54 16.48 18.04 12.81
CA LEU A 54 17.20 18.52 14.00
C LEU A 54 18.51 17.75 14.26
N GLY A 55 18.56 16.46 13.92
CA GLY A 55 19.74 15.63 14.16
C GLY A 55 20.79 15.74 13.06
N LEU A 56 20.45 15.28 11.85
CA LEU A 56 21.39 15.23 10.72
C LEU A 56 21.50 16.56 9.96
N GLY A 57 20.49 17.43 10.05
CA GLY A 57 20.53 18.74 9.39
C GLY A 57 21.62 19.67 9.93
N GLU A 58 22.08 19.49 11.18
CA GLU A 58 23.23 20.22 11.74
C GLU A 58 24.58 19.62 11.34
N LEU A 59 24.61 18.32 11.00
CA LEU A 59 25.84 17.60 10.65
C LEU A 59 26.18 17.73 9.16
N ILE A 60 25.17 17.85 8.31
CA ILE A 60 25.33 17.88 6.85
C ILE A 60 25.34 19.34 6.39
N THR A 61 26.43 19.75 5.75
CA THR A 61 26.56 21.11 5.21
C THR A 61 25.93 21.16 3.80
N GLU A 62 25.25 22.25 3.46
CA GLU A 62 24.58 22.46 2.16
C GLU A 62 25.51 22.22 0.96
N THR A 63 26.80 22.52 1.10
CA THR A 63 27.84 22.30 0.08
C THR A 63 28.12 20.83 -0.26
N GLU A 64 27.71 19.89 0.59
CA GLU A 64 27.84 18.45 0.32
C GLU A 64 26.66 17.89 -0.49
N LEU A 65 25.58 18.68 -0.63
CA LEU A 65 24.36 18.30 -1.29
C LEU A 65 24.31 18.82 -2.73
N PRO A 66 23.70 18.07 -3.66
CA PRO A 66 23.55 18.51 -5.05
C PRO A 66 22.81 19.85 -5.12
N GLY A 67 23.44 20.87 -5.71
CA GLY A 67 22.82 22.17 -5.94
C GLY A 67 22.70 23.07 -4.71
N ASP A 68 23.53 22.88 -3.68
CA ASP A 68 23.56 23.69 -2.45
C ASP A 68 22.19 23.74 -1.73
N GLN A 69 21.41 22.67 -1.86
CA GLN A 69 20.08 22.57 -1.26
C GLN A 69 20.15 22.20 0.22
N ARG A 70 19.11 22.56 0.97
CA ARG A 70 18.99 22.18 2.38
C ARG A 70 18.79 20.68 2.50
N TYR A 71 19.35 20.06 3.55
CA TYR A 71 19.19 18.62 3.79
C TYR A 71 17.72 18.18 3.74
N ILE A 72 16.81 18.95 4.36
CA ILE A 72 15.38 18.61 4.38
C ILE A 72 14.74 18.58 2.99
N GLU A 73 15.20 19.42 2.06
CA GLU A 73 14.70 19.47 0.68
C GLU A 73 15.19 18.24 -0.11
N PHE A 74 16.37 17.74 0.21
CA PHE A 74 16.90 16.50 -0.35
C PHE A 74 16.16 15.25 0.14
N ILE A 75 15.79 15.15 1.42
CA ILE A 75 15.17 13.94 1.98
C ILE A 75 13.64 13.90 1.76
N ALA A 76 12.98 15.06 1.76
CA ALA A 76 11.54 15.17 1.63
C ALA A 76 10.93 14.31 0.49
N PRO A 77 11.44 14.33 -0.76
CA PRO A 77 10.87 13.52 -1.83
C PRO A 77 11.01 12.01 -1.60
N GLY A 78 12.11 11.56 -0.98
CA GLY A 78 12.31 10.15 -0.63
C GLY A 78 11.31 9.67 0.42
N ILE A 79 11.09 10.51 1.44
CA ILE A 79 10.08 10.25 2.49
C ILE A 79 8.67 10.20 1.89
N LEU A 80 8.32 11.17 1.03
CA LEU A 80 7.03 11.21 0.34
C LEU A 80 6.77 9.97 -0.54
N ALA A 81 7.81 9.33 -1.08
CA ALA A 81 7.66 8.11 -1.87
C ALA A 81 7.55 6.84 -1.01
N VAL A 82 8.27 6.79 0.11
CA VAL A 82 8.35 5.63 1.01
C VAL A 82 7.02 5.34 1.70
N PHE A 83 6.30 6.36 2.17
CA PHE A 83 5.06 6.16 2.93
C PHE A 83 3.91 5.53 2.12
N PRO A 84 3.57 6.03 0.91
CA PRO A 84 2.59 5.38 0.03
C PRO A 84 2.95 3.92 -0.29
N MET A 85 4.24 3.66 -0.52
CA MET A 85 4.74 2.31 -0.80
C MET A 85 4.51 1.38 0.40
N TRP A 86 4.86 1.83 1.61
CA TRP A 86 4.62 1.06 2.84
C TRP A 86 3.14 0.84 3.11
N ALA A 87 2.29 1.83 2.87
CA ALA A 87 0.84 1.70 3.05
C ALA A 87 0.26 0.64 2.10
N ALA A 88 0.61 0.70 0.81
CA ALA A 88 0.15 -0.27 -0.19
C ALA A 88 0.69 -1.68 0.08
N ALA A 89 1.98 -1.80 0.39
CA ALA A 89 2.60 -3.08 0.74
C ALA A 89 1.99 -3.68 2.02
N GLY A 90 1.68 -2.83 3.00
CA GLY A 90 1.07 -3.25 4.25
C GLY A 90 -0.34 -3.79 4.05
N GLU A 91 -1.15 -3.14 3.22
CA GLU A 91 -2.51 -3.57 2.91
C GLU A 91 -2.53 -4.87 2.09
N CYS A 92 -1.74 -4.95 1.01
CA CYS A 92 -1.69 -6.11 0.12
C CYS A 92 -0.90 -7.30 0.69
N GLY A 93 -0.01 -7.05 1.65
CA GLY A 93 0.78 -8.07 2.33
C GLY A 93 0.13 -8.49 3.65
N TRP A 94 0.44 -7.76 4.73
CA TRP A 94 0.00 -8.12 6.08
C TRP A 94 -1.51 -8.03 6.25
N GLY A 95 -2.16 -6.96 5.75
CA GLY A 95 -3.60 -6.78 5.86
C GLY A 95 -4.37 -7.91 5.17
N SER A 96 -3.97 -8.25 3.95
CA SER A 96 -4.50 -9.40 3.21
C SER A 96 -4.30 -10.72 3.93
N PHE A 97 -3.09 -10.99 4.43
CA PHE A 97 -2.79 -12.20 5.18
C PHE A 97 -3.66 -12.32 6.45
N PHE A 98 -3.78 -11.24 7.23
CA PHE A 98 -4.58 -11.22 8.45
C PHE A 98 -6.07 -11.44 8.16
N ARG A 99 -6.58 -10.86 7.06
CA ARG A 99 -7.95 -11.10 6.58
C ARG A 99 -8.18 -12.55 6.16
N MET A 100 -7.17 -13.20 5.61
CA MET A 100 -7.21 -14.60 5.20
C MET A 100 -7.16 -15.54 6.40
N GLU A 101 -6.10 -15.46 7.21
CA GLU A 101 -5.78 -16.44 8.24
C GLU A 101 -6.56 -16.18 9.54
N ASN A 102 -6.47 -14.97 10.08
CA ASN A 102 -7.03 -14.65 11.39
C ASN A 102 -8.53 -14.35 11.33
N GLN A 103 -8.94 -13.49 10.39
CA GLN A 103 -10.35 -13.07 10.29
C GLN A 103 -11.21 -14.04 9.47
N ARG A 104 -10.58 -14.94 8.69
CA ARG A 104 -11.26 -15.84 7.75
C ARG A 104 -12.24 -15.13 6.81
N THR A 105 -12.00 -13.85 6.51
CA THR A 105 -12.90 -13.06 5.67
C THR A 105 -12.95 -13.62 4.26
N TYR A 106 -11.82 -14.01 3.70
CA TYR A 106 -11.79 -14.53 2.33
C TYR A 106 -12.60 -15.81 2.20
N HIS A 107 -12.56 -16.69 3.21
CA HIS A 107 -13.42 -17.87 3.28
C HIS A 107 -14.92 -17.53 3.27
N ALA A 108 -15.32 -16.45 3.94
CA ALA A 108 -16.71 -15.98 3.90
C ALA A 108 -17.08 -15.37 2.53
N ILE A 109 -16.17 -14.65 1.88
CA ILE A 109 -16.42 -14.01 0.59
C ILE A 109 -16.56 -15.06 -0.52
N ILE A 110 -15.70 -16.08 -0.56
CA ILE A 110 -15.76 -17.15 -1.58
C ILE A 110 -16.99 -18.06 -1.44
N ALA A 111 -17.69 -18.03 -0.29
CA ALA A 111 -18.97 -18.72 -0.13
C ALA A 111 -20.13 -17.99 -0.85
N THR A 112 -19.91 -16.75 -1.27
CA THR A 112 -20.81 -15.97 -2.13
C THR A 112 -20.39 -16.17 -3.60
N PRO A 113 -21.14 -15.71 -4.61
CA PRO A 113 -20.77 -15.94 -6.01
C PRO A 113 -19.55 -15.10 -6.48
N VAL A 114 -18.78 -14.51 -5.58
CA VAL A 114 -17.56 -13.74 -5.90
C VAL A 114 -16.40 -14.70 -6.20
N SER A 115 -15.68 -14.47 -7.30
CA SER A 115 -14.52 -15.31 -7.67
C SER A 115 -13.28 -14.96 -6.83
N ILE A 116 -12.29 -15.85 -6.78
CA ILE A 116 -11.01 -15.56 -6.12
C ILE A 116 -10.28 -14.41 -6.83
N GLU A 117 -10.37 -14.35 -8.17
CA GLU A 117 -9.75 -13.29 -8.97
C GLU A 117 -10.40 -11.92 -8.71
N ASP A 118 -11.71 -11.89 -8.43
CA ASP A 118 -12.41 -10.69 -7.96
C ASP A 118 -11.87 -10.22 -6.60
N VAL A 119 -11.63 -11.15 -5.67
CA VAL A 119 -11.09 -10.82 -4.34
C VAL A 119 -9.69 -10.24 -4.46
N ILE A 120 -8.80 -10.91 -5.19
CA ILE A 120 -7.42 -10.44 -5.41
C ILE A 120 -7.43 -9.06 -6.07
N THR A 121 -8.24 -8.88 -7.11
CA THR A 121 -8.34 -7.59 -7.81
C THR A 121 -8.89 -6.50 -6.89
N GLY A 122 -9.93 -6.79 -6.09
CA GLY A 122 -10.49 -5.86 -5.12
C GLY A 122 -9.49 -5.44 -4.03
N GLU A 123 -8.67 -6.38 -3.56
CA GLU A 123 -7.58 -6.12 -2.60
C GLU A 123 -6.49 -5.23 -3.21
N ILE A 124 -6.05 -5.52 -4.44
CA ILE A 124 -5.06 -4.70 -5.15
C ILE A 124 -5.59 -3.28 -5.39
N LEU A 125 -6.83 -3.15 -5.85
CA LEU A 125 -7.48 -1.85 -6.03
C LEU A 125 -7.54 -1.08 -4.71
N TRP A 126 -7.81 -1.77 -3.60
CA TRP A 126 -7.88 -1.15 -2.29
C TRP A 126 -6.49 -0.72 -1.80
N GLY A 127 -5.47 -1.57 -1.95
CA GLY A 127 -4.08 -1.23 -1.62
C GLY A 127 -3.57 -0.04 -2.44
N ALA A 128 -3.90 0.03 -3.73
CA ALA A 128 -3.61 1.20 -4.56
C ALA A 128 -4.32 2.47 -4.05
N THR A 129 -5.59 2.34 -3.66
CA THR A 129 -6.35 3.46 -3.08
C THR A 129 -5.74 3.93 -1.75
N ARG A 130 -5.32 3.00 -0.88
CA ARG A 130 -4.64 3.30 0.38
C ARG A 130 -3.31 3.99 0.16
N GLY A 131 -2.50 3.53 -0.79
CA GLY A 131 -1.27 4.20 -1.19
C GLY A 131 -1.50 5.63 -1.64
N LEU A 132 -2.52 5.88 -2.48
CA LEU A 132 -2.89 7.23 -2.91
C LEU A 132 -3.34 8.10 -1.74
N ILE A 133 -4.17 7.58 -0.83
CA ILE A 133 -4.61 8.31 0.37
C ILE A 133 -3.39 8.70 1.22
N SER A 134 -2.45 7.78 1.42
CA SER A 134 -1.21 8.01 2.16
C SER A 134 -0.14 8.79 1.41
N SER A 135 -0.40 9.25 0.19
CA SER A 135 0.47 10.23 -0.49
C SER A 135 0.06 11.67 -0.22
N VAL A 136 -1.15 11.88 0.32
CA VAL A 136 -1.68 13.21 0.63
C VAL A 136 -1.13 13.74 1.96
N TYR A 137 -0.59 12.85 2.79
CA TYR A 137 -0.08 13.15 4.12
C TYR A 137 1.15 12.30 4.42
#